data_AF-A0A952NGP9-F1
#
_entry.id   AF-A0A952NGP9-F1
#
_cell.length_a   1.000
_cell.length_b   1.000
_cell.length_c   1.000
_cell.angle_alpha   90.00
_cell.angle_beta   90.00
_cell.angle_gamma   90.00
#
_symmetry.space_group_name_H-M   'P 1'
#
loop_
_entity.id
_entity.type
_entity.pdbx_description
1 polymer ?
#
loop_
_entity_poly.entity_id
_entity_poly.type
_entity_poly.pdbx_seq_one_letter_code
_entity_poly.pdbx_strand_id
1 'polypeptide(L)'
;MNSRLLFVLLALMVGCTTQPTRPPEPTAPRVEQQKLPVPSTGLEVPSLRTGEHPVQKAGYAVLFDKSKRVARWVAYRLNKSTAFSKVAERSNDFHVDGDVESCPDPDEYKHTGYDRGHLFPAEDARWSPEAMYDSFSMANMTPQSASMNRGSWKRIESQVRGWSAQHDEVYVVAGPILSEPCLKTIGRGICVPKRHFKVVLEKDGDQFKGVGFIVAQDDKGDITKFVHSVAEVEKVTGIDFFPALPDEIEKRVEATASLDEWSAGSHHASYTRAPDLAGGSCPAGTTLQSATIHGCCSGHGGVAGPKKWRACCGDDKKVLCNDGTKSRGCRCD
;
A
#
# COMPACT_ATOMS: atom_id res chain seq x y z
N MET A 1 -29.07 29.29 98.44
CA MET A 1 -29.57 27.91 98.61
C MET A 1 -29.14 27.08 97.40
N ASN A 2 -28.27 26.08 97.64
CA ASN A 2 -28.15 24.77 96.99
C ASN A 2 -28.24 24.67 95.44
N SER A 3 -27.14 24.28 94.78
CA SER A 3 -26.90 22.89 94.27
C SER A 3 -27.33 22.79 92.78
N ARG A 4 -26.59 22.25 91.79
CA ARG A 4 -25.66 21.13 91.72
C ARG A 4 -24.72 21.28 90.51
N LEU A 5 -23.50 20.76 90.68
CA LEU A 5 -22.58 20.29 89.64
C LEU A 5 -23.30 19.40 88.60
N LEU A 6 -22.96 19.58 87.31
CA LEU A 6 -22.92 18.45 86.37
C LEU A 6 -21.78 18.68 85.36
N PHE A 7 -20.67 17.96 85.58
CA PHE A 7 -19.61 17.80 84.60
C PHE A 7 -20.11 16.80 83.53
N VAL A 8 -20.14 17.21 82.28
CA VAL A 8 -20.30 16.29 81.14
C VAL A 8 -19.01 16.31 80.35
N LEU A 9 -18.20 15.27 80.54
CA LEU A 9 -17.11 14.87 79.64
C LEU A 9 -17.74 14.41 78.32
N LEU A 10 -17.43 15.07 77.21
CA LEU A 10 -17.68 14.55 75.87
C LEU A 10 -16.34 14.26 75.19
N ALA A 11 -16.04 12.97 75.06
CA ALA A 11 -14.84 12.46 74.42
C ALA A 11 -14.90 12.66 72.90
N LEU A 12 -13.87 13.31 72.34
CA LEU A 12 -13.62 13.38 70.90
C LEU A 12 -13.01 12.04 70.45
N MET A 13 -13.83 11.17 69.87
CA MET A 13 -13.38 9.96 69.18
C MET A 13 -12.95 10.32 67.77
N VAL A 14 -11.64 10.40 67.52
CA VAL A 14 -11.07 10.48 66.17
C VAL A 14 -11.15 9.09 65.54
N GLY A 15 -12.18 8.86 64.73
CA GLY A 15 -12.31 7.66 63.91
C GLY A 15 -11.34 7.70 62.73
N CYS A 16 -10.29 6.89 62.79
CA CYS A 16 -9.36 6.67 61.69
C CYS A 16 -10.03 5.71 60.68
N THR A 17 -10.59 6.23 59.59
CA THR A 17 -11.17 5.40 58.52
C THR A 17 -10.06 4.87 57.61
N THR A 18 -9.65 3.62 57.80
CA THR A 18 -8.80 2.90 56.86
C THR A 18 -9.66 2.39 55.70
N GLN A 19 -9.50 2.96 54.51
CA GLN A 19 -10.10 2.40 53.29
C GLN A 19 -9.35 1.11 52.92
N PRO A 20 -10.04 0.01 52.61
CA PRO A 20 -9.39 -1.20 52.12
C PRO A 20 -8.86 -0.96 50.70
N THR A 21 -7.54 -1.05 50.54
CA THR A 21 -6.87 -0.96 49.25
C THR A 21 -7.21 -2.17 48.38
N ARG A 22 -7.80 -1.92 47.21
CA ARG A 22 -8.06 -2.95 46.20
C ARG A 22 -6.72 -3.54 45.73
N PRO A 23 -6.59 -4.88 45.59
CA PRO A 23 -5.39 -5.47 45.02
C PRO A 23 -5.20 -4.99 43.56
N PRO A 24 -3.95 -4.80 43.10
CA PRO A 24 -3.67 -4.38 41.74
C PRO A 24 -4.19 -5.43 40.76
N GLU A 25 -4.89 -4.96 39.74
CA GLU A 25 -5.42 -5.76 38.64
C GLU A 25 -4.26 -6.42 37.87
N PRO A 26 -4.37 -7.69 37.43
CA PRO A 26 -3.30 -8.35 36.69
C PRO A 26 -3.15 -7.65 35.33
N THR A 27 -2.06 -6.90 35.15
CA THR A 27 -1.71 -6.33 33.86
C THR A 27 -1.45 -7.47 32.87
N ALA A 28 -2.32 -7.59 31.87
CA ALA A 28 -2.10 -8.45 30.72
C ALA A 28 -0.73 -8.15 30.11
N PRO A 29 0.01 -9.15 29.60
CA PRO A 29 1.31 -8.93 29.01
C PRO A 29 1.16 -7.97 27.83
N ARG A 30 1.81 -6.80 27.96
CA ARG A 30 1.98 -5.84 26.87
C ARG A 30 2.74 -6.57 25.77
N VAL A 31 2.02 -6.98 24.73
CA VAL A 31 2.65 -7.39 23.47
C VAL A 31 3.49 -6.20 23.04
N GLU A 32 4.80 -6.35 23.10
CA GLU A 32 5.75 -5.41 22.55
C GLU A 32 5.46 -5.33 21.06
N GLN A 33 4.67 -4.32 20.68
CA GLN A 33 4.39 -4.05 19.28
C GLN A 33 5.73 -3.75 18.64
N GLN A 34 6.21 -4.68 17.82
CA GLN A 34 7.34 -4.45 16.96
C GLN A 34 6.99 -3.27 16.05
N LYS A 35 7.44 -2.08 16.46
CA LYS A 35 7.54 -0.92 15.58
C LYS A 35 8.53 -1.37 14.50
N LEU A 36 8.01 -1.75 13.34
CA LEU A 36 8.86 -2.05 12.20
C LEU A 36 9.73 -0.81 11.98
N PRO A 37 11.07 -0.93 11.91
CA PRO A 37 11.90 0.18 11.52
C PRO A 37 11.47 0.60 10.11
N VAL A 38 10.99 1.84 9.99
CA VAL A 38 10.80 2.53 8.72
C VAL A 38 12.11 2.36 7.93
N PRO A 39 12.08 1.87 6.69
CA PRO A 39 13.29 1.49 5.98
C PRO A 39 14.24 2.69 5.90
N SER A 40 15.47 2.51 6.36
CA SER A 40 16.57 3.47 6.18
C SER A 40 17.04 3.58 4.72
N THR A 41 16.35 2.92 3.79
CA THR A 41 16.53 3.01 2.35
C THR A 41 15.60 4.10 1.81
N GLY A 42 16.15 5.24 1.41
CA GLY A 42 15.42 6.42 0.90
C GLY A 42 14.71 6.23 -0.45
N LEU A 43 14.38 5.00 -0.84
CA LEU A 43 13.68 4.68 -2.09
C LEU A 43 12.22 5.09 -2.06
N GLU A 44 11.58 5.22 -0.89
CA GLU A 44 10.16 5.56 -0.83
C GLU A 44 9.90 7.07 -0.84
N VAL A 45 10.89 7.87 -0.44
CA VAL A 45 10.74 9.31 -0.27
C VAL A 45 11.21 10.03 -1.55
N PRO A 46 10.32 10.76 -2.24
CA PRO A 46 10.70 11.59 -3.39
C PRO A 46 11.76 12.63 -3.05
N SER A 47 12.44 13.16 -4.06
CA SER A 47 13.43 14.20 -3.84
C SER A 47 12.81 15.45 -3.23
N LEU A 48 13.53 15.99 -2.24
CA LEU A 48 13.07 17.13 -1.44
C LEU A 48 13.72 18.41 -1.93
N ARG A 49 12.92 19.47 -2.01
CA ARG A 49 13.43 20.83 -2.21
C ARG A 49 13.95 21.37 -0.88
N THR A 50 14.81 22.39 -0.95
CA THR A 50 15.34 23.06 0.24
C THR A 50 14.20 23.57 1.14
N GLY A 51 14.22 23.17 2.41
CA GLY A 51 13.22 23.54 3.41
C GLY A 51 11.96 22.66 3.43
N GLU A 52 11.88 21.62 2.59
CA GLU A 52 10.82 20.62 2.68
C GLU A 52 11.14 19.59 3.75
N HIS A 53 10.16 19.35 4.63
CA HIS A 53 10.26 18.42 5.75
C HIS A 53 9.02 17.53 5.80
N PRO A 54 9.07 16.33 5.20
CA PRO A 54 7.98 15.37 5.30
C PRO A 54 7.75 14.95 6.75
N VAL A 55 6.49 14.81 7.14
CA VAL A 55 6.09 14.26 8.45
C VAL A 55 6.08 12.75 8.34
N GLN A 56 6.76 12.08 9.28
CA GLN A 56 6.82 10.62 9.35
C GLN A 56 5.66 10.10 10.20
N LYS A 57 4.91 9.15 9.66
CA LYS A 57 3.82 8.43 10.32
C LYS A 57 4.15 6.93 10.38
N ALA A 58 3.36 6.14 11.09
CA ALA A 58 3.67 4.74 11.33
C ALA A 58 3.76 3.90 10.03
N GLY A 59 2.97 4.24 9.01
CA GLY A 59 2.93 3.49 7.74
C GLY A 59 3.31 4.27 6.49
N TYR A 60 3.58 5.57 6.60
CA TYR A 60 3.87 6.43 5.45
C TYR A 60 4.61 7.71 5.87
N ALA A 61 5.25 8.36 4.90
CA ALA A 61 5.71 9.74 5.01
C ALA A 61 4.78 10.66 4.20
N VAL A 62 4.54 11.88 4.68
CA VAL A 62 3.70 12.87 3.98
C VAL A 62 4.40 14.21 3.87
N LEU A 63 4.49 14.73 2.64
CA LEU A 63 4.86 16.12 2.41
C LEU A 63 3.59 16.94 2.14
N PHE A 64 3.28 17.89 3.03
CA PHE A 64 2.02 18.62 3.01
C PHE A 64 2.15 20.04 2.42
N ASP A 65 1.25 20.42 1.51
CA ASP A 65 1.15 21.80 1.01
C ASP A 65 0.17 22.58 1.88
N LYS A 66 0.70 23.36 2.81
CA LYS A 66 -0.10 24.19 3.75
C LYS A 66 -1.00 25.19 3.02
N SER A 67 -0.56 25.71 1.86
CA SER A 67 -1.32 26.70 1.08
C SER A 67 -2.52 26.08 0.37
N LYS A 68 -2.38 24.84 -0.11
CA LYS A 68 -3.45 24.08 -0.78
C LYS A 68 -4.24 23.20 0.18
N ARG A 69 -3.75 23.05 1.41
CA ARG A 69 -4.32 22.25 2.50
C ARG A 69 -4.59 20.80 2.09
N VAL A 70 -3.68 20.23 1.32
CA VAL A 70 -3.64 18.83 0.88
C VAL A 70 -2.19 18.36 0.81
N ALA A 71 -1.95 17.05 0.86
CA ALA A 71 -0.61 16.51 0.62
C ALA A 71 -0.14 16.85 -0.81
N ARG A 72 1.16 17.14 -0.96
CA ARG A 72 1.85 17.08 -2.25
C ARG A 72 2.05 15.64 -2.68
N TRP A 73 2.47 14.81 -1.74
CA TRP A 73 2.59 13.37 -1.89
C TRP A 73 2.56 12.68 -0.53
N VAL A 74 2.19 11.41 -0.57
CA VAL A 74 2.33 10.43 0.49
C VAL A 74 3.14 9.27 -0.07
N ALA A 75 4.15 8.84 0.68
CA ALA A 75 5.11 7.81 0.31
C ALA A 75 5.02 6.66 1.31
N TYR A 76 4.96 5.42 0.83
CA TYR A 76 4.87 4.25 1.70
C TYR A 76 5.40 2.99 1.03
N ARG A 77 5.73 2.00 1.86
CA ARG A 77 6.16 0.68 1.43
C ARG A 77 5.13 -0.39 1.77
N LEU A 78 4.90 -1.28 0.81
CA LEU A 78 4.18 -2.53 0.98
C LEU A 78 5.13 -3.71 0.85
N ASN A 79 4.80 -4.79 1.55
CA ASN A 79 5.44 -6.09 1.39
C ASN A 79 4.43 -7.19 1.73
N LYS A 80 4.82 -8.44 1.46
CA LYS A 80 3.94 -9.60 1.69
C LYS A 80 3.37 -9.70 3.11
N SER A 81 4.11 -9.26 4.13
CA SER A 81 3.66 -9.32 5.53
C SER A 81 2.65 -8.23 5.88
N THR A 82 2.65 -7.10 5.17
CA THR A 82 1.74 -5.97 5.42
C THR A 82 0.50 -5.97 4.53
N ALA A 83 0.63 -6.38 3.26
CA ALA A 83 -0.38 -6.22 2.21
C ALA A 83 -1.75 -6.87 2.48
N PHE A 84 -1.78 -8.00 3.19
CA PHE A 84 -3.02 -8.74 3.52
C PHE A 84 -3.17 -8.98 5.01
N SER A 85 -2.48 -8.18 5.82
CA SER A 85 -2.61 -8.26 7.25
C SER A 85 -4.04 -7.95 7.68
N LYS A 86 -4.46 -8.54 8.80
CA LYS A 86 -5.79 -8.38 9.39
C LYS A 86 -5.70 -8.05 10.88
N VAL A 87 -4.58 -7.47 11.30
CA VAL A 87 -4.30 -7.13 12.71
C VAL A 87 -5.23 -6.03 13.20
N ALA A 88 -5.45 -4.99 12.37
CA ALA A 88 -6.33 -3.87 12.68
C ALA A 88 -7.59 -3.89 11.80
N GLU A 89 -8.72 -3.58 12.43
CA GLU A 89 -9.97 -3.30 11.72
C GLU A 89 -10.02 -1.84 11.26
N ARG A 90 -10.78 -1.59 10.18
CA ARG A 90 -10.96 -0.24 9.65
C ARG A 90 -11.72 0.62 10.66
N SER A 91 -11.11 1.70 11.14
CA SER A 91 -11.70 2.56 12.17
C SER A 91 -12.71 3.60 11.65
N ASN A 92 -12.49 4.14 10.44
CA ASN A 92 -13.20 5.33 9.94
C ASN A 92 -13.04 6.58 10.83
N ASP A 93 -11.96 6.63 11.60
CA ASP A 93 -11.68 7.69 12.59
C ASP A 93 -10.93 8.88 11.96
N PHE A 94 -11.62 9.60 11.08
CA PHE A 94 -11.06 10.79 10.43
C PHE A 94 -10.77 11.89 11.45
N HIS A 95 -9.55 12.40 11.48
CA HIS A 95 -9.11 13.38 12.47
C HIS A 95 -8.11 14.39 11.91
N VAL A 96 -8.04 15.56 12.54
CA VAL A 96 -7.03 16.58 12.26
C VAL A 96 -5.67 16.07 12.71
N ASP A 97 -4.66 16.20 11.85
CA ASP A 97 -3.28 15.86 12.19
C ASP A 97 -2.61 17.01 12.95
N GLY A 98 -2.25 16.76 14.22
CA GLY A 98 -1.60 17.77 15.07
C GLY A 98 -0.18 18.12 14.65
N ASP A 99 0.51 17.24 13.90
CA ASP A 99 1.88 17.47 13.44
C ASP A 99 1.94 18.24 12.11
N VAL A 100 0.79 18.46 11.48
CA VAL A 100 0.69 19.10 10.16
C VAL A 100 -0.05 20.43 10.29
N GLU A 101 0.69 21.51 10.14
CA GLU A 101 0.12 22.85 10.13
C GLU A 101 -0.90 23.02 8.99
N SER A 102 -2.00 23.72 9.27
CA SER A 102 -3.11 23.96 8.33
C SER A 102 -3.85 22.69 7.86
N CYS A 103 -3.69 21.57 8.57
CA CYS A 103 -4.43 20.34 8.30
C CYS A 103 -5.96 20.58 8.35
N PRO A 104 -6.74 20.07 7.37
CA PRO A 104 -8.19 20.19 7.36
C PRO A 104 -8.89 19.52 8.53
N ASP A 105 -9.98 20.14 9.00
CA ASP A 105 -10.96 19.45 9.82
C ASP A 105 -11.80 18.50 8.92
N PRO A 106 -12.06 17.25 9.33
CA PRO A 106 -12.92 16.33 8.57
C PRO A 106 -14.26 16.94 8.17
N ASP A 107 -14.83 17.83 8.96
CA ASP A 107 -16.12 18.47 8.70
C ASP A 107 -16.09 19.44 7.52
N GLU A 108 -14.90 19.93 7.14
CA GLU A 108 -14.72 20.77 5.96
C GLU A 108 -15.04 20.05 4.64
N TYR A 109 -15.13 18.72 4.64
CA TYR A 109 -15.56 17.90 3.50
C TYR A 109 -17.08 17.66 3.45
N LYS A 110 -17.82 17.94 4.53
CA LYS A 110 -19.28 17.69 4.59
C LYS A 110 -20.00 18.53 3.54
N HIS A 111 -20.96 17.92 2.85
CA HIS A 111 -21.80 18.56 1.82
C HIS A 111 -21.06 19.17 0.62
N THR A 112 -19.79 18.82 0.41
CA THR A 112 -18.98 19.35 -0.71
C THR A 112 -19.16 18.58 -2.01
N GLY A 113 -19.67 17.35 -1.93
CA GLY A 113 -19.76 16.39 -3.04
C GLY A 113 -18.49 15.56 -3.25
N TYR A 114 -17.43 15.78 -2.47
CA TYR A 114 -16.19 14.99 -2.52
C TYR A 114 -16.09 14.04 -1.34
N ASP A 115 -15.53 12.86 -1.60
CA ASP A 115 -15.08 11.94 -0.57
C ASP A 115 -13.76 12.44 0.05
N ARG A 116 -13.52 12.00 1.30
CA ARG A 116 -12.20 12.05 1.94
C ARG A 116 -11.34 10.92 1.36
N GLY A 117 -10.77 11.18 0.19
CA GLY A 117 -10.02 10.19 -0.58
C GLY A 117 -8.62 9.98 -0.02
N HIS A 118 -8.28 8.74 0.32
CA HIS A 118 -7.00 8.38 0.90
C HIS A 118 -5.89 8.38 -0.17
N LEU A 119 -4.67 8.76 0.22
CA LEU A 119 -3.46 8.52 -0.58
C LEU A 119 -2.75 7.24 -0.15
N PHE A 120 -2.51 7.08 1.16
CA PHE A 120 -2.19 5.81 1.83
C PHE A 120 -3.49 5.10 2.23
N PRO A 121 -3.84 3.97 1.60
CA PRO A 121 -5.14 3.33 1.81
C PRO A 121 -5.24 2.63 3.17
N ALA A 122 -6.37 2.76 3.86
CA ALA A 122 -6.56 2.08 5.15
C ALA A 122 -6.47 0.54 5.05
N GLU A 123 -6.82 -0.03 3.90
CA GLU A 123 -6.65 -1.48 3.65
C GLU A 123 -5.16 -1.90 3.64
N ASP A 124 -4.25 -1.00 3.26
CA ASP A 124 -2.80 -1.22 3.32
C ASP A 124 -2.22 -0.98 4.74
N ALA A 125 -3.03 -0.43 5.65
CA ALA A 125 -2.64 -0.08 7.02
C ALA A 125 -3.04 -1.16 8.05
N ARG A 126 -3.72 -2.23 7.63
CA ARG A 126 -4.29 -3.27 8.51
C ARG A 126 -3.27 -4.05 9.35
N TRP A 127 -1.97 -3.83 9.15
CA TRP A 127 -0.91 -4.50 9.90
C TRP A 127 -0.60 -3.87 11.26
N SER A 128 -1.05 -2.63 11.51
CA SER A 128 -0.85 -1.95 12.80
C SER A 128 -2.06 -1.06 13.14
N PRO A 129 -2.57 -1.09 14.39
CA PRO A 129 -3.57 -0.12 14.84
C PRO A 129 -3.11 1.34 14.72
N GLU A 130 -1.81 1.60 14.94
CA GLU A 130 -1.21 2.93 14.80
C GLU A 130 -1.22 3.37 13.32
N ALA A 131 -0.77 2.49 12.40
CA ALA A 131 -0.82 2.78 10.97
C ALA A 131 -2.26 2.96 10.47
N MET A 132 -3.20 2.17 10.99
CA MET A 132 -4.62 2.29 10.69
C MET A 132 -5.16 3.66 11.13
N TYR A 133 -4.86 4.09 12.35
CA TYR A 133 -5.22 5.42 12.84
C TYR A 133 -4.61 6.49 11.93
N ASP A 134 -3.30 6.47 11.70
CA ASP A 134 -2.60 7.43 10.85
C ASP A 134 -3.15 7.48 9.42
N SER A 135 -3.67 6.37 8.88
CA SER A 135 -4.30 6.33 7.55
C SER A 135 -5.56 7.21 7.46
N PHE A 136 -6.22 7.51 8.58
CA PHE A 136 -7.38 8.39 8.66
C PHE A 136 -7.04 9.85 9.00
N SER A 137 -5.76 10.19 9.16
CA SER A 137 -5.31 11.58 9.27
C SER A 137 -5.78 12.40 8.06
N MET A 138 -6.33 13.59 8.29
CA MET A 138 -6.73 14.50 7.22
C MET A 138 -5.53 15.01 6.40
N ALA A 139 -4.29 14.85 6.87
CA ALA A 139 -3.09 15.11 6.08
C ALA A 139 -2.91 14.09 4.94
N ASN A 140 -3.47 12.88 5.08
CA ASN A 140 -3.50 11.83 4.07
C ASN A 140 -4.74 11.91 3.13
N MET A 141 -5.57 12.94 3.30
CA MET A 141 -6.81 13.08 2.53
C MET A 141 -6.68 14.12 1.42
N THR A 142 -7.30 13.81 0.29
CA THR A 142 -7.54 14.78 -0.79
C THR A 142 -9.01 14.73 -1.23
N PRO A 143 -9.58 15.82 -1.73
CA PRO A 143 -10.91 15.79 -2.32
C PRO A 143 -10.93 14.90 -3.57
N GLN A 144 -11.69 13.80 -3.49
CA GLN A 144 -11.86 12.87 -4.61
C GLN A 144 -13.34 12.71 -4.93
N SER A 145 -13.70 12.81 -6.20
CA SER A 145 -15.04 12.51 -6.70
C SER A 145 -15.39 11.05 -6.35
N ALA A 146 -16.66 10.78 -6.02
CA ALA A 146 -17.09 9.45 -5.61
C ALA A 146 -16.86 8.38 -6.70
N SER A 147 -17.00 8.78 -7.96
CA SER A 147 -16.68 8.04 -9.18
C SER A 147 -15.22 7.59 -9.25
N MET A 148 -14.28 8.50 -8.96
CA MET A 148 -12.85 8.21 -8.94
C MET A 148 -12.47 7.39 -7.69
N ASN A 149 -12.77 7.90 -6.49
CA ASN A 149 -12.39 7.29 -5.22
C ASN A 149 -12.88 5.84 -5.09
N ARG A 150 -14.17 5.61 -5.36
CA ARG A 150 -14.81 4.30 -5.19
C ARG A 150 -14.68 3.40 -6.42
N GLY A 151 -14.17 3.95 -7.52
CA GLY A 151 -14.06 3.31 -8.83
C GLY A 151 -12.61 3.12 -9.26
N SER A 152 -12.12 4.02 -10.10
CA SER A 152 -10.79 3.93 -10.74
C SER A 152 -9.65 3.89 -9.72
N TRP A 153 -9.67 4.78 -8.73
CA TRP A 153 -8.65 4.84 -7.69
C TRP A 153 -8.60 3.57 -6.85
N LYS A 154 -9.75 3.09 -6.36
CA LYS A 154 -9.87 1.82 -5.64
C LYS A 154 -9.36 0.62 -6.45
N ARG A 155 -9.60 0.58 -7.77
CA ARG A 155 -9.07 -0.50 -8.63
C ARG A 155 -7.55 -0.48 -8.69
N ILE A 156 -6.94 0.71 -8.82
CA ILE A 156 -5.49 0.87 -8.77
C ILE A 156 -4.95 0.43 -7.41
N GLU A 157 -5.56 0.86 -6.29
CA GLU A 157 -5.14 0.43 -4.94
C GLU A 157 -5.19 -1.09 -4.78
N SER A 158 -6.27 -1.73 -5.25
CA SER A 158 -6.38 -3.19 -5.25
C SER A 158 -5.32 -3.88 -6.10
N GLN A 159 -4.99 -3.33 -7.26
CA GLN A 159 -3.95 -3.86 -8.13
C GLN A 159 -2.56 -3.78 -7.48
N VAL A 160 -2.20 -2.61 -6.95
CA VAL A 160 -0.91 -2.37 -6.30
C VAL A 160 -0.72 -3.26 -5.09
N ARG A 161 -1.76 -3.39 -4.25
CA ARG A 161 -1.76 -4.34 -3.13
C ARG A 161 -1.62 -5.79 -3.61
N GLY A 162 -2.25 -6.15 -4.73
CA GLY A 162 -2.08 -7.46 -5.38
C GLY A 162 -0.64 -7.77 -5.79
N TRP A 163 0.07 -6.78 -6.34
CA TRP A 163 1.50 -6.92 -6.68
C TRP A 163 2.35 -7.13 -5.43
N SER A 164 2.11 -6.36 -4.37
CA SER A 164 2.86 -6.53 -3.10
C SER A 164 2.68 -7.90 -2.41
N ALA A 165 1.71 -8.72 -2.85
CA ALA A 165 1.57 -10.11 -2.40
C ALA A 165 2.65 -11.05 -2.96
N GLN A 166 3.18 -10.71 -4.13
CA GLN A 166 4.01 -11.58 -4.97
C GLN A 166 5.50 -11.20 -4.91
N HIS A 167 5.81 -10.00 -4.44
CA HIS A 167 7.16 -9.41 -4.47
C HIS A 167 7.64 -9.03 -3.07
N ASP A 168 8.95 -8.88 -2.94
CA ASP A 168 9.61 -8.63 -1.66
C ASP A 168 9.31 -7.21 -1.13
N GLU A 169 9.46 -6.20 -2.00
CA GLU A 169 9.23 -4.79 -1.64
C GLU A 169 8.54 -4.04 -2.78
N VAL A 170 7.44 -3.35 -2.46
CA VAL A 170 6.76 -2.43 -3.37
C VAL A 170 6.73 -1.05 -2.71
N TYR A 171 7.36 -0.08 -3.34
CA TYR A 171 7.38 1.31 -2.92
C TYR A 171 6.32 2.09 -3.70
N VAL A 172 5.56 2.93 -3.01
CA VAL A 172 4.43 3.65 -3.59
C VAL A 172 4.50 5.11 -3.20
N VAL A 173 4.37 5.99 -4.18
CA VAL A 173 4.18 7.42 -3.97
C VAL A 173 2.85 7.82 -4.61
N ALA A 174 1.96 8.43 -3.82
CA ALA A 174 0.64 8.84 -4.27
C ALA A 174 0.38 10.29 -3.92
N GLY A 175 -0.29 11.03 -4.81
CA GLY A 175 -0.60 12.43 -4.56
C GLY A 175 -1.49 13.07 -5.61
N PRO A 176 -1.93 14.30 -5.39
CA PRO A 176 -2.58 15.10 -6.42
C PRO A 176 -1.56 15.77 -7.35
N ILE A 177 -1.96 16.05 -8.59
CA ILE A 177 -1.16 16.89 -9.51
C ILE A 177 -1.41 18.36 -9.16
N LEU A 178 -0.46 18.97 -8.42
CA LEU A 178 -0.56 20.35 -7.91
C LEU A 178 0.18 21.40 -8.75
N SER A 179 0.83 20.98 -9.84
CA SER A 179 1.34 21.87 -10.89
C SER A 179 0.21 22.51 -11.71
N GLU A 180 -0.99 21.93 -11.63
CA GLU A 180 -2.22 22.47 -12.22
C GLU A 180 -3.00 23.31 -11.22
N PRO A 181 -3.80 24.29 -11.69
CA PRO A 181 -4.71 25.01 -10.82
C PRO A 181 -5.81 24.08 -10.27
N CYS A 182 -6.15 24.27 -8.99
CA CYS A 182 -7.28 23.61 -8.35
C CYS A 182 -8.56 23.83 -9.17
N LEU A 183 -9.40 22.80 -9.31
CA LEU A 183 -10.73 22.93 -9.94
C LEU A 183 -11.59 23.96 -9.22
N LYS A 184 -11.52 23.92 -7.90
CA LYS A 184 -12.15 24.84 -6.95
C LYS A 184 -11.54 24.61 -5.58
N THR A 185 -12.01 25.36 -4.60
CA THR A 185 -11.75 25.11 -3.19
C THR A 185 -13.01 24.66 -2.46
N ILE A 186 -12.85 23.80 -1.45
CA ILE A 186 -13.91 23.41 -0.53
C ILE A 186 -13.51 23.77 0.91
N GLY A 187 -14.48 23.74 1.83
CA GLY A 187 -14.23 24.10 3.23
C GLY A 187 -13.60 25.49 3.35
N ARG A 188 -12.56 25.62 4.17
CA ARG A 188 -11.79 26.87 4.34
C ARG A 188 -10.54 26.88 3.46
N GLY A 189 -10.68 26.59 2.17
CA GLY A 189 -9.59 26.71 1.19
C GLY A 189 -8.86 25.41 0.84
N ILE A 190 -9.50 24.26 1.00
CA ILE A 190 -8.95 22.96 0.59
C ILE A 190 -8.99 22.88 -0.93
N CYS A 191 -7.84 22.73 -1.57
CA CYS A 191 -7.73 22.58 -3.01
C CYS A 191 -8.41 21.28 -3.48
N VAL A 192 -9.29 21.37 -4.48
CA VAL A 192 -9.79 20.21 -5.22
C VAL A 192 -8.88 19.98 -6.43
N PRO A 193 -8.05 18.91 -6.46
CA PRO A 193 -7.18 18.62 -7.58
C PRO A 193 -7.96 18.19 -8.81
N LYS A 194 -7.44 18.49 -10.00
CA LYS A 194 -7.98 17.99 -11.27
C LYS A 194 -7.73 16.51 -11.48
N ARG A 195 -6.54 16.08 -11.07
CA ARG A 195 -6.00 14.74 -11.31
C ARG A 195 -5.16 14.29 -10.12
N HIS A 196 -5.06 12.98 -9.98
CA HIS A 196 -4.25 12.29 -8.98
C HIS A 196 -3.28 11.36 -9.69
N PHE A 197 -2.12 11.16 -9.07
CA PHE A 197 -1.11 10.23 -9.52
C PHE A 197 -0.84 9.16 -8.47
N LYS A 198 -0.43 7.98 -8.93
CA LYS A 198 0.21 6.96 -8.09
C LYS A 198 1.38 6.37 -8.86
N VAL A 199 2.56 6.41 -8.29
CA VAL A 199 3.78 5.83 -8.85
C VAL A 199 4.19 4.65 -7.98
N VAL A 200 4.58 3.56 -8.61
CA VAL A 200 4.91 2.29 -7.96
C VAL A 200 6.26 1.81 -8.48
N LEU A 201 7.13 1.45 -7.55
CA LEU A 201 8.40 0.78 -7.80
C LEU A 201 8.39 -0.59 -7.12
N GLU A 202 8.50 -1.65 -7.91
CA GLU A 202 8.72 -2.99 -7.42
C GLU A 202 10.21 -3.28 -7.38
N LYS A 203 10.65 -3.93 -6.29
CA LYS A 203 12.00 -4.45 -6.14
C LYS A 203 11.94 -5.96 -5.86
N ASP A 204 12.59 -6.73 -6.74
CA ASP A 204 12.77 -8.18 -6.63
C ASP A 204 14.26 -8.49 -6.75
N GLY A 205 14.92 -8.69 -5.60
CA GLY A 205 16.39 -8.72 -5.53
C GLY A 205 17.02 -7.42 -6.08
N ASP A 206 17.81 -7.56 -7.14
CA ASP A 206 18.47 -6.44 -7.86
C ASP A 206 17.68 -5.97 -9.09
N GLN A 207 16.47 -6.53 -9.32
CA GLN A 207 15.60 -6.13 -10.41
C GLN A 207 14.56 -5.11 -9.92
N PHE A 208 14.32 -4.11 -10.77
CA PHE A 208 13.42 -3.01 -10.49
C PHE A 208 12.44 -2.83 -11.65
N LYS A 209 11.18 -2.55 -11.33
CA LYS A 209 10.13 -2.18 -12.30
C LYS A 209 9.36 -0.98 -11.79
N GLY A 210 9.04 -0.07 -12.72
CA GLY A 210 8.33 1.17 -12.43
C GLY A 210 7.02 1.22 -13.19
N VAL A 211 5.99 1.80 -12.57
CA VAL A 211 4.76 2.16 -13.27
C VAL A 211 4.12 3.37 -12.62
N GLY A 212 3.64 4.29 -13.45
CA GLY A 212 2.85 5.44 -13.04
C GLY A 212 1.39 5.27 -13.40
N PHE A 213 0.53 5.92 -12.62
CA PHE A 213 -0.88 6.09 -12.92
C PHE A 213 -1.26 7.56 -12.83
N ILE A 214 -2.07 8.05 -13.76
CA ILE A 214 -2.71 9.37 -13.67
C ILE A 214 -4.22 9.19 -13.89
N VAL A 215 -5.01 9.68 -12.94
CA VAL A 215 -6.47 9.57 -12.96
C VAL A 215 -7.09 10.94 -12.77
N ALA A 216 -8.01 11.32 -13.65
CA ALA A 216 -8.76 12.55 -13.50
C ALA A 216 -9.98 12.38 -12.59
N GLN A 217 -10.42 13.47 -11.97
CA GLN A 217 -11.72 13.52 -11.31
C GLN A 217 -12.80 13.04 -12.28
N ASP A 218 -13.74 12.26 -11.76
CA ASP A 218 -14.85 11.67 -12.50
C ASP A 218 -14.51 10.63 -13.58
N ASP A 219 -13.24 10.31 -13.79
CA ASP A 219 -12.85 9.26 -14.74
C ASP A 219 -13.11 7.86 -14.16
N LYS A 220 -13.95 7.10 -14.87
CA LYS A 220 -14.37 5.73 -14.52
C LYS A 220 -13.72 4.67 -15.40
N GLY A 221 -12.76 5.05 -16.24
CA GLY A 221 -12.04 4.18 -17.16
C GLY A 221 -11.39 2.96 -16.50
N ASP A 222 -11.00 2.02 -17.36
CA ASP A 222 -10.23 0.85 -16.94
C ASP A 222 -8.80 1.25 -16.53
N ILE A 223 -8.18 0.46 -15.65
CA ILE A 223 -6.82 0.72 -15.14
C ILE A 223 -5.80 0.91 -16.28
N THR A 224 -5.94 0.16 -17.37
CA THR A 224 -5.05 0.24 -18.56
C THR A 224 -5.02 1.62 -19.21
N LYS A 225 -6.08 2.42 -19.06
CA LYS A 225 -6.16 3.79 -19.61
C LYS A 225 -5.35 4.81 -18.81
N PHE A 226 -5.00 4.48 -17.57
CA PHE A 226 -4.36 5.40 -16.65
C PHE A 226 -2.85 5.18 -16.55
N VAL A 227 -2.33 4.18 -17.24
CA VAL A 227 -0.93 3.78 -17.17
C VAL A 227 -0.06 4.82 -17.85
N HIS A 228 0.98 5.22 -17.12
CA HIS A 228 2.01 6.14 -17.56
C HIS A 228 3.38 5.60 -17.16
N SER A 229 4.42 6.05 -17.84
CA SER A 229 5.78 5.81 -17.34
C SER A 229 6.01 6.69 -16.11
N VAL A 230 6.96 6.33 -15.25
CA VAL A 230 7.30 7.20 -14.10
C VAL A 230 7.75 8.57 -14.61
N ALA A 231 8.62 8.63 -15.62
CA ALA A 231 9.09 9.87 -16.23
C ALA A 231 7.95 10.76 -16.78
N GLU A 232 6.87 10.18 -17.30
CA GLU A 232 5.69 10.94 -17.71
C GLU A 232 4.98 11.58 -16.52
N VAL A 233 4.89 10.87 -15.39
CA VAL A 233 4.33 11.42 -14.15
C VAL A 233 5.23 12.53 -13.61
N GLU A 234 6.54 12.34 -13.57
CA GLU A 234 7.52 13.36 -13.13
C GLU A 234 7.43 14.63 -13.94
N LYS A 235 7.32 14.51 -15.28
CA LYS A 235 7.15 15.64 -16.18
C LYS A 235 5.93 16.49 -15.82
N VAL A 236 4.85 15.86 -15.35
CA VAL A 236 3.61 16.54 -15.02
C VAL A 236 3.62 17.07 -13.57
N THR A 237 4.23 16.35 -12.63
CA THR A 237 4.24 16.72 -11.20
C THR A 237 5.41 17.64 -10.82
N GLY A 238 6.53 17.57 -11.52
CA GLY A 238 7.80 18.19 -11.14
C GLY A 238 8.39 17.62 -9.85
N ILE A 239 8.09 16.34 -9.58
CA ILE A 239 8.62 15.52 -8.49
C ILE A 239 9.53 14.48 -9.11
N ASP A 240 10.70 14.25 -8.55
CA ASP A 240 11.52 13.08 -8.87
C ASP A 240 11.28 12.03 -7.78
N PHE A 241 10.84 10.83 -8.18
CA PHE A 241 10.18 9.89 -7.28
C PHE A 241 11.13 8.94 -6.57
N PHE A 242 12.18 8.48 -7.24
CA PHE A 242 13.05 7.40 -6.74
C PHE A 242 14.53 7.78 -6.74
N PRO A 243 14.91 8.95 -6.18
CA PRO A 243 16.26 9.53 -6.31
C PRO A 243 17.38 8.73 -5.62
N ALA A 244 17.01 7.72 -4.83
CA ALA A 244 17.95 6.81 -4.20
C ALA A 244 18.39 5.64 -5.11
N LEU A 245 17.75 5.47 -6.28
CA LEU A 245 18.22 4.55 -7.30
C LEU A 245 19.48 5.12 -7.98
N PRO A 246 20.43 4.28 -8.40
CA PRO A 246 21.50 4.71 -9.29
C PRO A 246 20.92 5.25 -10.61
N ASP A 247 21.45 6.36 -11.14
CA ASP A 247 20.93 7.06 -12.32
C ASP A 247 20.61 6.14 -13.52
N GLU A 248 21.43 5.12 -13.77
CA GLU A 248 21.22 4.17 -14.88
C GLU A 248 20.03 3.23 -14.63
N ILE A 249 19.81 2.85 -13.38
CA ILE A 249 18.65 2.03 -12.99
C ILE A 249 17.40 2.89 -13.03
N GLU A 250 17.47 4.08 -12.44
CA GLU A 250 16.38 5.07 -12.42
C GLU A 250 15.87 5.36 -13.84
N LYS A 251 16.75 5.83 -14.75
CA LYS A 251 16.39 6.12 -16.15
C LYS A 251 15.71 4.95 -16.86
N ARG A 252 16.17 3.72 -16.60
CA ARG A 252 15.60 2.51 -17.22
C ARG A 252 14.21 2.21 -16.68
N VAL A 253 14.04 2.27 -15.36
CA VAL A 253 12.79 1.99 -14.65
C VAL A 253 11.72 3.04 -14.99
N GLU A 254 12.13 4.28 -15.20
CA GLU A 254 11.20 5.39 -15.42
C GLU A 254 10.74 5.55 -16.88
N ALA A 255 11.47 4.95 -17.81
CA ALA A 255 11.19 5.04 -19.24
C ALA A 255 10.06 4.10 -19.72
N THR A 256 9.77 3.02 -19.00
CA THR A 256 8.78 2.02 -19.42
C THR A 256 7.41 2.22 -18.77
N ALA A 257 6.36 1.85 -19.49
CA ALA A 257 4.96 1.93 -19.06
C ALA A 257 4.21 0.70 -19.55
N SER A 258 4.49 -0.47 -18.98
CA SER A 258 3.89 -1.72 -19.43
C SER A 258 3.33 -2.53 -18.28
N LEU A 259 2.00 -2.64 -18.17
CA LEU A 259 1.36 -3.54 -17.21
C LEU A 259 1.63 -5.02 -17.52
N ASP A 260 2.05 -5.36 -18.74
CA ASP A 260 2.39 -6.74 -19.10
C ASP A 260 3.61 -7.22 -18.30
N GLU A 261 4.55 -6.31 -17.99
CA GLU A 261 5.70 -6.57 -17.11
C GLU A 261 5.28 -6.89 -15.66
N TRP A 262 4.04 -6.55 -15.28
CA TRP A 262 3.44 -6.74 -13.96
C TRP A 262 2.38 -7.85 -13.91
N SER A 263 2.16 -8.55 -15.01
CA SER A 263 1.23 -9.69 -15.06
C SER A 263 1.89 -10.95 -14.45
N ALA A 264 1.15 -11.69 -13.61
CA ALA A 264 1.66 -12.90 -12.96
C ALA A 264 2.07 -13.94 -14.03
N GLY A 265 3.36 -14.03 -14.29
CA GLY A 265 3.93 -14.85 -15.37
C GLY A 265 5.04 -14.18 -16.18
N SER A 266 5.26 -12.86 -16.06
CA SER A 266 6.37 -12.13 -16.67
C SER A 266 7.70 -12.33 -15.92
N HIS A 267 8.05 -13.57 -15.61
CA HIS A 267 9.47 -13.91 -15.54
C HIS A 267 10.00 -13.79 -16.97
N HIS A 268 10.46 -12.61 -17.36
CA HIS A 268 11.47 -12.52 -18.38
C HIS A 268 12.70 -13.23 -17.82
N ALA A 269 12.72 -14.56 -17.95
CA ALA A 269 13.96 -15.28 -18.08
C ALA A 269 14.72 -14.52 -19.17
N SER A 270 15.81 -13.86 -18.79
CA SER A 270 16.79 -13.33 -19.71
C SER A 270 17.25 -14.50 -20.55
N TYR A 271 16.58 -14.73 -21.68
CA TYR A 271 17.05 -15.67 -22.67
C TYR A 271 18.22 -14.96 -23.35
N THR A 272 19.42 -15.12 -22.77
CA THR A 272 20.62 -15.09 -23.59
C THR A 272 20.34 -16.07 -24.72
N ARG A 273 20.13 -15.51 -25.91
CA ARG A 273 19.95 -16.25 -27.14
C ARG A 273 21.14 -17.20 -27.23
N ALA A 274 20.91 -18.48 -26.91
CA ALA A 274 21.86 -19.52 -27.27
C ALA A 274 22.07 -19.39 -28.79
N PRO A 275 23.33 -19.41 -29.27
CA PRO A 275 23.61 -19.25 -30.67
C PRO A 275 22.85 -20.33 -31.46
N ASP A 276 22.39 -19.93 -32.64
CA ASP A 276 21.68 -20.76 -33.61
C ASP A 276 22.18 -22.21 -33.62
N LEU A 277 21.37 -23.10 -33.02
CA LEU A 277 21.35 -24.51 -33.37
C LEU A 277 20.00 -24.78 -34.04
N ALA A 278 19.85 -24.17 -35.21
CA ALA A 278 19.00 -24.76 -36.24
C ALA A 278 19.61 -26.13 -36.60
N GLY A 279 18.85 -27.19 -36.36
CA GLY A 279 19.17 -28.54 -36.83
C GLY A 279 19.61 -29.50 -35.73
N GLY A 280 18.65 -30.22 -35.15
CA GLY A 280 18.94 -31.36 -34.29
C GLY A 280 17.68 -32.12 -33.91
N SER A 281 17.46 -33.27 -34.53
CA SER A 281 16.47 -34.27 -34.14
C SER A 281 16.72 -34.75 -32.70
N CYS A 282 15.67 -34.91 -31.89
CA CYS A 282 15.76 -35.53 -30.58
C CYS A 282 16.25 -37.00 -30.71
N PRO A 283 17.36 -37.40 -30.06
CA PRO A 283 17.72 -38.80 -29.97
C PRO A 283 16.73 -39.53 -29.05
N ALA A 284 16.30 -40.74 -29.45
CA ALA A 284 15.47 -41.59 -28.61
C ALA A 284 16.21 -41.96 -27.31
N GLY A 285 15.59 -41.73 -26.16
CA GLY A 285 16.04 -42.26 -24.86
C GLY A 285 16.43 -41.26 -23.77
N THR A 286 16.15 -39.96 -23.89
CA THR A 286 16.47 -39.00 -22.82
C THR A 286 15.32 -38.81 -21.84
N THR A 287 15.51 -39.27 -20.60
CA THR A 287 14.63 -38.96 -19.46
C THR A 287 14.78 -37.48 -19.08
N LEU A 288 13.75 -36.66 -19.29
CA LEU A 288 13.73 -35.26 -18.84
C LEU A 288 13.51 -35.21 -17.32
N GLN A 289 14.36 -34.46 -16.62
CA GLN A 289 14.19 -34.16 -15.19
C GLN A 289 12.86 -33.43 -14.96
N SER A 290 12.08 -33.90 -13.99
CA SER A 290 10.86 -33.26 -13.55
C SER A 290 11.16 -31.93 -12.84
N ALA A 291 10.72 -30.80 -13.39
CA ALA A 291 10.66 -29.54 -12.66
C ALA A 291 9.24 -29.37 -12.10
N THR A 292 9.12 -29.19 -10.79
CA THR A 292 7.81 -28.97 -10.13
C THR A 292 7.51 -27.47 -10.12
N ILE A 293 6.62 -27.02 -11.00
CA ILE A 293 6.15 -25.62 -11.01
C ILE A 293 4.90 -25.52 -10.14
N HIS A 294 4.93 -24.65 -9.13
CA HIS A 294 3.77 -24.35 -8.29
C HIS A 294 3.08 -23.10 -8.85
N GLY A 295 1.84 -23.26 -9.34
CA GLY A 295 1.03 -22.14 -9.82
C GLY A 295 -0.43 -22.31 -9.40
N CYS A 296 -1.06 -21.23 -8.96
CA CYS A 296 -2.49 -21.15 -8.67
C CYS A 296 -3.22 -20.45 -9.83
N CYS A 297 -4.19 -21.12 -10.45
CA CYS A 297 -5.13 -20.49 -11.40
C CYS A 297 -6.49 -20.30 -10.72
N SER A 298 -7.02 -19.07 -10.76
CA SER A 298 -8.36 -18.72 -10.30
C SER A 298 -9.37 -18.92 -11.42
N GLY A 299 -10.10 -20.03 -11.42
CA GLY A 299 -11.33 -20.22 -12.18
C GLY A 299 -12.53 -20.14 -11.24
N HIS A 300 -13.66 -19.61 -11.72
CA HIS A 300 -14.88 -19.41 -10.94
C HIS A 300 -15.28 -20.64 -10.11
N GLY A 301 -15.39 -20.44 -8.79
CA GLY A 301 -16.11 -21.32 -7.88
C GLY A 301 -15.39 -22.63 -7.50
N GLY A 302 -14.38 -22.55 -6.63
CA GLY A 302 -13.82 -23.71 -5.95
C GLY A 302 -12.37 -23.52 -5.53
N VAL A 303 -12.01 -23.94 -4.32
CA VAL A 303 -10.63 -23.91 -3.80
C VAL A 303 -9.77 -24.88 -4.62
N ALA A 304 -8.84 -24.35 -5.44
CA ALA A 304 -7.90 -25.16 -6.20
C ALA A 304 -6.61 -25.39 -5.40
N GLY A 305 -6.27 -26.65 -5.14
CA GLY A 305 -4.97 -27.06 -4.60
C GLY A 305 -3.85 -27.03 -5.66
N PRO A 306 -2.58 -27.23 -5.25
CA PRO A 306 -1.43 -27.17 -6.16
C PRO A 306 -1.52 -28.25 -7.25
N LYS A 307 -1.35 -27.87 -8.51
CA LYS A 307 -1.31 -28.80 -9.66
C LYS A 307 0.13 -29.04 -10.12
N LYS A 308 0.48 -30.30 -10.38
CA LYS A 308 1.77 -30.70 -10.95
C LYS A 308 1.71 -30.69 -12.48
N TRP A 309 2.73 -30.12 -13.09
CA TRP A 309 2.89 -30.06 -14.55
C TRP A 309 4.12 -30.86 -14.97
N ARG A 310 4.02 -31.58 -16.09
CA ARG A 310 5.15 -32.29 -16.71
C ARG A 310 5.32 -31.83 -18.15
N ALA A 311 6.58 -31.73 -18.59
CA ALA A 311 6.91 -31.56 -19.99
C ALA A 311 6.90 -32.94 -20.67
N CYS A 312 6.09 -33.10 -21.71
CA CYS A 312 6.04 -34.30 -22.54
C CYS A 312 6.38 -33.93 -23.99
N CYS A 313 7.00 -34.86 -24.72
CA CYS A 313 7.17 -34.75 -26.17
C CYS A 313 6.00 -35.46 -26.86
N GLY A 314 5.31 -34.78 -27.77
CA GLY A 314 4.32 -35.37 -28.67
C GLY A 314 4.48 -34.78 -30.06
N ASP A 315 4.43 -35.64 -31.09
CA ASP A 315 4.53 -35.33 -32.52
C ASP A 315 5.40 -34.10 -32.83
N ASP A 316 6.70 -34.24 -32.51
CA ASP A 316 7.78 -33.29 -32.80
C ASP A 316 7.72 -31.91 -32.12
N LYS A 317 6.92 -31.74 -31.07
CA LYS A 317 6.93 -30.52 -30.23
C LYS A 317 6.92 -30.82 -28.72
N LYS A 318 7.55 -29.94 -27.94
CA LYS A 318 7.46 -29.95 -26.47
C LYS A 318 6.10 -29.38 -26.05
N VAL A 319 5.34 -30.15 -25.26
CA VAL A 319 4.02 -29.77 -24.74
C VAL A 319 4.02 -29.88 -23.21
N LEU A 320 3.39 -28.92 -22.53
CA LEU A 320 3.20 -28.95 -21.08
C LEU A 320 1.83 -29.56 -20.75
N CYS A 321 1.83 -30.65 -19.99
CA CYS A 321 0.63 -31.39 -19.60
C CYS A 321 0.38 -31.27 -18.08
N ASN A 322 -0.90 -31.19 -17.70
CA ASN A 322 -1.34 -31.19 -16.30
C ASN A 322 -1.71 -32.61 -15.88
N ASP A 323 -1.33 -33.01 -14.66
CA ASP A 323 -1.77 -34.29 -14.09
C ASP A 323 -3.31 -34.24 -13.91
N GLY A 324 -4.05 -34.90 -14.81
CA GLY A 324 -5.50 -35.12 -14.71
C GLY A 324 -6.36 -34.70 -15.92
N THR A 325 -5.81 -34.05 -16.95
CA THR A 325 -6.60 -33.70 -18.16
C THR A 325 -6.30 -34.63 -19.34
N LYS A 326 -7.29 -35.43 -19.76
CA LYS A 326 -7.25 -36.10 -21.08
C LYS A 326 -7.51 -35.07 -22.18
N SER A 327 -6.48 -34.50 -22.77
CA SER A 327 -6.56 -33.97 -24.14
C SER A 327 -6.24 -35.09 -25.13
N ARG A 328 -6.94 -35.12 -26.26
CA ARG A 328 -6.76 -36.16 -27.29
C ARG A 328 -5.28 -36.24 -27.68
N GLY A 329 -4.65 -37.39 -27.44
CA GLY A 329 -3.31 -37.71 -27.96
C GLY A 329 -2.19 -37.89 -26.94
N CYS A 330 -2.33 -37.55 -25.65
CA CYS A 330 -1.25 -37.76 -24.67
C CYS A 330 -1.75 -38.46 -23.39
N ARG A 331 -1.08 -39.55 -22.98
CA ARG A 331 -1.17 -40.13 -21.63
C ARG A 331 0.10 -39.76 -20.87
N CYS A 332 -0.06 -39.21 -19.68
CA CYS A 332 1.01 -39.14 -18.69
C CYS A 332 0.83 -40.36 -17.78
N ASP A 333 1.75 -41.31 -17.83
CA ASP A 333 1.92 -42.35 -16.80
C ASP A 333 2.99 -41.90 -15.78
#